data_AF-A0A0F9G5R9-F1
#
_entry.id   AF-A0A0F9G5R9-F1
#
_cell.length_a   1.000
_cell.length_b   1.000
_cell.length_c   1.000
_cell.angle_alpha   90.00
_cell.angle_beta   90.00
_cell.angle_gamma   90.00
#
_symmetry.space_group_name_H-M   'P 1'
#
loop_
_entity.id
_entity.type
_entity.pdbx_description
1 polymer ?
#
loop_
_entity_poly.entity_id
_entity_poly.type
_entity_poly.pdbx_seq_one_letter_code
_entity_poly.pdbx_strand_id
1 'polypeptide(L)'
;MARPKEEHVQVYLSRRNLLTLLSKLDRAEGGENTFGTVIKSDIAHKQYPQSHDKIWVTAVEDADYYTDREPGIVAPIDEQRMAAQAEENTL
;
A
#
# COMPACT_ATOMS: atom_id res chain seq x y z
N MET A 1 11.48 32.09 -1.06
CA MET A 1 10.25 31.48 -0.50
C MET A 1 10.65 30.11 0.03
N ALA A 2 10.50 29.84 1.33
CA ALA A 2 10.79 28.54 1.91
C ALA A 2 9.70 27.55 1.49
N ARG A 3 10.08 26.36 1.01
CA ARG A 3 9.15 25.27 0.71
C ARG A 3 8.43 24.90 2.02
N PRO A 4 7.08 24.84 2.07
CA PRO A 4 6.39 24.42 3.27
C PRO A 4 6.91 23.04 3.68
N LYS A 5 7.18 22.86 4.97
CA LYS A 5 7.67 21.60 5.54
C LYS A 5 6.59 20.55 5.26
N GLU A 6 6.85 19.62 4.35
CA GLU A 6 5.89 18.59 3.97
C GLU A 6 5.46 17.81 5.21
N GLU A 7 4.19 17.93 5.55
CA GLU A 7 3.60 17.17 6.65
C GLU A 7 3.31 15.77 6.11
N HIS A 8 4.21 14.82 6.42
CA HIS A 8 4.07 13.46 5.90
C HIS A 8 2.85 12.78 6.51
N VAL A 9 1.89 12.42 5.66
CA VAL A 9 0.71 11.64 6.06
C VAL A 9 1.14 10.19 6.29
N GLN A 10 1.15 9.77 7.56
CA GLN A 10 1.48 8.39 7.91
C GLN A 10 0.21 7.57 8.14
N VAL A 11 0.09 6.45 7.43
CA VAL A 11 -1.00 5.49 7.58
C VAL A 11 -0.46 4.20 8.15
N TYR A 12 -1.01 3.78 9.28
CA TYR A 12 -0.77 2.45 9.84
C TYR A 12 -1.92 1.52 9.47
N LEU A 13 -1.57 0.37 8.90
CA LEU A 13 -2.49 -0.72 8.59
C LEU A 13 -2.16 -1.94 9.45
N SER A 14 -3.19 -2.61 9.95
CA SER A 14 -3.00 -3.93 10.55
C SER A 14 -2.66 -4.95 9.47
N ARG A 15 -2.03 -6.07 9.87
CA ARG A 15 -1.75 -7.21 8.96
C ARG A 15 -3.02 -7.65 8.20
N ARG A 16 -4.17 -7.71 8.87
CA ARG A 16 -5.45 -8.10 8.26
C ARG A 16 -5.88 -7.13 7.15
N ASN A 17 -5.76 -5.82 7.40
CA ASN A 17 -6.14 -4.82 6.41
C ASN A 17 -5.20 -4.86 5.20
N LEU A 18 -3.91 -5.04 5.43
CA LEU A 18 -2.94 -5.21 4.35
C LEU A 18 -3.23 -6.45 3.50
N LEU A 19 -3.47 -7.60 4.12
CA LEU A 19 -3.82 -8.83 3.40
C LEU A 19 -5.14 -8.71 2.61
N THR A 20 -6.10 -7.94 3.14
CA THR A 20 -7.36 -7.68 2.42
C THR A 20 -7.12 -6.87 1.15
N LEU A 21 -6.19 -5.91 1.21
CA LEU A 21 -5.79 -5.10 0.06
C LEU A 21 -4.99 -5.92 -0.96
N LEU A 22 -4.09 -6.80 -0.52
CA LEU A 22 -3.36 -7.71 -1.41
C LEU A 22 -4.30 -8.73 -2.08
N SER A 23 -5.16 -9.39 -1.31
CA SER A 23 -6.16 -10.32 -1.85
C SER A 23 -7.14 -9.66 -2.84
N LYS A 24 -7.27 -8.33 -2.81
CA LYS A 24 -8.00 -7.58 -3.83
C LYS A 24 -7.25 -7.59 -5.17
N LEU A 25 -5.94 -7.34 -5.15
CA LEU A 25 -5.07 -7.36 -6.33
C LEU A 25 -5.03 -8.77 -6.93
N ASP A 26 -4.77 -9.78 -6.10
CA ASP A 26 -4.72 -11.18 -6.55
C ASP A 26 -6.02 -11.61 -7.29
N ARG A 27 -7.17 -11.16 -6.80
CA ARG A 27 -8.46 -11.42 -7.44
C ARG A 27 -8.67 -10.60 -8.72
N ALA A 28 -8.19 -9.35 -8.74
CA ALA A 28 -8.24 -8.52 -9.94
C ALA A 28 -7.38 -9.13 -11.07
N GLU A 29 -6.20 -9.65 -10.74
CA GLU A 29 -5.34 -10.41 -11.66
C GLU A 29 -6.07 -11.66 -12.19
N GLY A 30 -6.84 -12.35 -11.33
CA GLY A 30 -7.73 -13.45 -11.72
C GLY A 30 -8.95 -13.06 -12.57
N GLY A 31 -9.11 -11.78 -12.92
CA GLY A 31 -10.21 -11.28 -13.75
C GLY A 31 -11.50 -10.98 -12.98
N GLU A 32 -11.47 -10.98 -11.64
CA GLU A 32 -12.61 -10.57 -10.83
C GLU A 32 -12.71 -9.04 -10.73
N ASN A 33 -13.94 -8.52 -10.80
CA ASN A 33 -14.18 -7.11 -10.52
C ASN A 33 -14.08 -6.83 -9.02
N THR A 34 -13.07 -6.05 -8.60
CA THR A 34 -12.83 -5.74 -7.20
C THR A 34 -12.85 -4.23 -6.93
N PHE A 35 -13.87 -3.74 -6.20
CA PHE A 35 -14.03 -2.32 -5.84
C PHE A 35 -13.75 -2.01 -4.36
N GLY A 36 -12.99 -2.88 -3.68
CA GLY A 36 -12.73 -2.76 -2.25
C GLY A 36 -11.84 -1.57 -1.89
N THR A 37 -12.24 -0.81 -0.87
CA THR A 37 -11.49 0.31 -0.25
C THR A 37 -11.55 0.15 1.27
N VAL A 38 -10.42 0.30 1.95
CA VAL A 38 -10.37 0.37 3.42
C VAL A 38 -10.49 1.83 3.83
N ILE A 39 -11.48 2.12 4.68
CA ILE A 39 -11.67 3.45 5.27
C ILE A 39 -11.13 3.44 6.69
N LYS A 40 -10.11 4.25 6.95
CA LYS A 40 -9.54 4.45 8.30
C LYS A 40 -9.97 5.81 8.85
N SER A 41 -10.53 5.82 10.06
CA SER A 41 -11.01 7.03 10.76
C SER A 41 -10.59 7.06 12.23
N ASP A 42 -9.48 6.40 12.56
CA ASP A 42 -9.02 6.27 13.95
C ASP A 42 -7.93 7.31 14.28
N ILE A 43 -8.38 8.53 14.58
CA ILE A 43 -7.53 9.65 15.04
C ILE A 43 -7.11 9.54 16.51
N ALA A 44 -7.80 8.72 17.31
CA ALA A 44 -7.61 8.66 18.75
C ALA A 44 -6.70 7.50 19.20
N HIS A 45 -6.14 6.73 18.25
CA HIS A 45 -5.31 5.58 18.58
C HIS A 45 -4.04 6.00 19.34
N LYS A 46 -3.88 5.52 20.58
CA LYS A 46 -2.80 5.93 21.50
C LYS A 46 -1.38 5.71 20.96
N GLN A 47 -1.17 4.66 20.16
CA GLN A 47 0.16 4.27 19.67
C GLN A 47 0.38 4.56 18.17
N TYR A 48 -0.70 4.68 17.41
CA TYR A 48 -0.67 4.75 15.94
C TYR A 48 -1.72 5.76 15.44
N PRO A 49 -1.69 7.00 15.97
CA PRO A 49 -2.65 8.01 15.57
C PRO A 49 -2.47 8.30 14.09
N GLN A 50 -3.57 8.45 13.37
CA GLN A 50 -3.53 8.96 12.01
C GLN A 50 -3.50 10.50 12.03
N SER A 51 -2.89 11.10 11.01
CA SER A 51 -2.77 12.56 10.92
C SER A 51 -4.00 13.27 10.34
N HIS A 52 -4.95 12.53 9.76
CA HIS A 52 -6.14 13.07 9.08
C HIS A 52 -7.41 12.42 9.62
N ASP A 53 -8.55 13.12 9.61
CA ASP A 53 -9.82 12.60 10.13
C ASP A 53 -10.28 11.31 9.45
N LYS A 54 -10.02 11.20 8.14
CA LYS A 54 -10.41 10.04 7.35
C LYS A 54 -9.43 9.82 6.20
N ILE A 55 -8.99 8.57 6.04
CA ILE A 55 -8.08 8.16 4.97
C ILE A 55 -8.71 6.97 4.24
N TRP A 56 -8.75 7.06 2.93
CA TRP A 56 -9.24 6.00 2.05
C TRP A 56 -8.03 5.31 1.45
N VAL A 57 -7.94 4.01 1.61
CA VAL A 57 -6.82 3.20 1.13
C VAL A 57 -7.35 2.18 0.15
N THR A 58 -6.89 2.31 -1.09
CA THR A 58 -7.27 1.45 -2.21
C THR A 58 -5.99 0.89 -2.81
N ALA A 59 -5.89 -0.44 -2.86
CA ALA A 59 -4.84 -1.09 -3.63
C ALA A 59 -5.20 -1.07 -5.12
N VAL A 60 -4.20 -0.75 -5.92
CA VAL A 60 -4.22 -0.64 -7.39
C VAL A 60 -2.93 -1.26 -7.93
N GLU A 61 -2.97 -1.74 -9.15
CA GLU A 61 -1.77 -2.26 -9.82
C GLU A 61 -0.81 -1.12 -10.16
N ASP A 62 0.48 -1.43 -10.20
CA ASP A 62 1.51 -0.45 -10.55
C ASP A 62 1.28 0.15 -11.94
N ALA A 63 0.87 -0.67 -12.91
CA ALA A 63 0.59 -0.24 -14.27
C ALA A 63 -0.54 0.81 -14.36
N ASP A 64 -1.52 0.74 -13.45
CA ASP A 64 -2.64 1.69 -13.40
C ASP A 64 -2.28 2.97 -12.65
N TYR A 65 -1.35 2.88 -11.69
CA TYR A 65 -0.99 4.01 -10.82
C TYR A 65 0.14 4.86 -11.38
N TYR A 66 1.13 4.22 -12.00
CA TYR A 66 2.34 4.86 -12.54
C TYR A 66 2.18 5.15 -14.05
N THR A 67 1.18 5.93 -14.42
CA THR A 67 0.93 6.29 -15.83
C THR A 67 1.88 7.38 -16.34
N ASP A 68 2.25 8.33 -15.48
CA ASP A 68 3.01 9.53 -15.86
C ASP A 68 4.43 9.56 -15.26
N ARG A 69 4.85 8.49 -14.59
CA ARG A 69 6.11 8.42 -13.88
C ARG A 69 6.57 6.97 -13.72
N GLU A 70 7.87 6.74 -13.89
CA GLU A 70 8.51 5.45 -13.56
C GLU A 70 8.41 5.13 -12.06
N PRO A 71 8.11 3.87 -11.69
CA PRO A 71 8.16 3.41 -10.31
C PRO A 71 9.49 3.79 -9.64
N GLY A 72 9.41 4.15 -8.36
CA GLY A 72 10.61 4.43 -7.57
C GLY A 72 11.48 3.19 -7.37
N ILE A 73 12.75 3.41 -7.04
CA ILE A 73 13.67 2.32 -6.70
C ILE A 73 13.15 1.63 -5.42
N VAL A 74 12.89 0.34 -5.50
CA VAL A 74 12.54 -0.49 -4.34
C VAL A 74 13.75 -0.51 -3.39
N ALA A 75 13.52 -0.45 -2.08
CA ALA A 75 14.64 -0.50 -1.15
C ALA A 75 15.40 -1.83 -1.33
N PRO A 76 16.75 -1.84 -1.33
CA PRO A 76 17.54 -3.05 -1.62
C PRO A 76 17.21 -4.25 -0.71
N ILE A 77 16.76 -3.98 0.52
CA ILE A 77 16.35 -5.01 1.47
C ILE A 77 15.04 -5.71 1.07
N ASP A 78 14.15 -5.00 0.38
CA ASP A 78 12.87 -5.53 -0.09
C ASP A 78 13.07 -6.29 -1.41
N GLU A 79 13.98 -5.82 -2.29
CA GLU A 79 14.39 -6.57 -3.49
C GLU A 79 14.92 -7.97 -3.14
N GLN A 80 15.79 -8.07 -2.14
CA GLN A 80 16.34 -9.35 -1.67
C GLN A 80 15.26 -10.31 -1.14
N ARG A 81 14.22 -9.77 -0.49
CA ARG A 81 13.12 -10.57 0.04
C ARG A 81 12.19 -11.07 -1.05
N MET A 82 11.90 -10.23 -2.04
CA MET A 82 11.09 -10.61 -3.20
C MET A 82 11.79 -11.70 -4.02
N ALA A 83 13.10 -11.57 -4.23
CA ALA A 83 13.89 -12.59 -4.93
C ALA A 83 13.85 -13.95 -4.19
N ALA A 84 14.05 -13.95 -2.87
CA ALA A 84 14.00 -15.17 -2.07
C ALA A 84 12.61 -15.85 -2.08
N GLN A 85 11.53 -15.07 -2.07
CA GLN A 85 10.16 -15.59 -2.11
C GLN A 85 9.78 -16.15 -3.49
N ALA A 86 10.30 -15.59 -4.58
CA ALA A 86 10.09 -16.10 -5.92
C ALA A 86 10.77 -17.47 -6.11
N GLU A 87 11.98 -17.67 -5.57
CA GLU A 87 12.68 -18.95 -5.62
C GLU A 87 11.94 -20.05 -4.82
N GLU A 88 11.35 -19.72 -3.68
CA GLU A 88 10.62 -20.67 -2.83
C GLU A 88 9.31 -21.17 -3.49
N ASN A 89 8.65 -20.35 -4.31
CA ASN A 89 7.41 -20.71 -5.02
C ASN A 89 7.63 -21.48 -6.34
N THR A 90 8.88 -21.74 -6.73
CA THR A 90 9.22 -22.46 -7.99
C THR A 90 9.66 -23.91 -7.74
N LEU A 91 9.59 -24.38 -6.49
CA LEU A 91 9.88 -25.76 -6.04
C LEU A 91 8.59 -26.48 -5.59
#